data_AF-A0A9D8FWL9-F1
#
_entry.id   AF-A0A9D8FWL9-F1
#
_cell.length_a   1.000
_cell.length_b   1.000
_cell.length_c   1.000
_cell.angle_alpha   90.00
_cell.angle_beta   90.00
_cell.angle_gamma   90.00
#
_symmetry.space_group_name_H-M   'P 1'
#
loop_
_entity.id
_entity.type
_entity.pdbx_description
1 polymer ?
#
loop_
_entity_poly.entity_id
_entity_poly.type
_entity_poly.pdbx_seq_one_letter_code
_entity_poly.pdbx_strand_id
1 'polypeptide(L)' 'NELLCQFAADAMQRPVIAGPIEATALGNMLMQALALGHIGSLSQGREVVRNSFQVRTYEPDSPVPWEDAYGRYLAIIGEG' A
#
# COMPACT_ATOMS: atom_id res chain seq x y z
N ASN A 1 0.96 -0.06 11.73
CA ASN A 1 -0.14 -1.02 11.49
C ASN A 1 0.42 -2.23 10.75
N GLU A 2 1.34 -2.95 11.39
CA GLU A 2 2.12 -3.99 10.71
C GLU A 2 1.28 -5.24 10.45
N LEU A 3 0.53 -5.69 11.47
CA LEU A 3 -0.31 -6.88 11.38
C LEU A 3 -1.37 -6.77 10.28
N LEU A 4 -2.06 -5.63 10.15
CA LEU A 4 -3.07 -5.47 9.10
C LEU A 4 -2.44 -5.44 7.71
N CYS A 5 -1.25 -4.83 7.56
CA CYS A 5 -0.53 -4.84 6.29
C CYS A 5 -0.09 -6.25 5.90
N GLN A 6 0.39 -7.05 6.86
CA GLN A 6 0.73 -8.46 6.62
C GLN A 6 -0.52 -9.26 6.25
N PHE A 7 -1.61 -9.13 7.04
CA PHE A 7 -2.88 -9.79 6.73
C PHE A 7 -3.43 -9.42 5.36
N ALA A 8 -3.31 -8.17 4.95
CA ALA A 8 -3.69 -7.74 3.61
C ALA A 8 -2.81 -8.39 2.53
N ALA A 9 -1.48 -8.47 2.75
CA ALA A 9 -0.56 -9.13 1.84
C ALA A 9 -0.88 -10.63 1.68
N ASP A 10 -1.12 -11.30 2.81
CA ASP A 10 -1.46 -12.73 2.86
C ASP A 10 -2.83 -12.99 2.23
N ALA A 11 -3.86 -12.23 2.58
CA ALA A 11 -5.22 -12.43 2.06
C ALA A 11 -5.30 -12.18 0.55
N MET A 12 -4.56 -11.19 0.04
CA MET A 12 -4.55 -10.85 -1.39
C MET A 12 -3.52 -11.64 -2.18
N GLN A 13 -2.63 -12.40 -1.53
CA GLN A 13 -1.48 -13.06 -2.14
C GLN A 13 -0.64 -12.09 -3.01
N ARG A 14 -0.46 -10.86 -2.51
CA ARG A 14 0.27 -9.79 -3.22
C ARG A 14 1.11 -8.95 -2.25
N PRO A 15 2.28 -8.44 -2.67
CA PRO A 15 3.07 -7.55 -1.83
C PRO A 15 2.29 -6.29 -1.47
N VAL A 16 2.31 -5.91 -0.19
CA VAL A 16 1.78 -4.63 0.29
C VAL A 16 2.95 -3.71 0.58
N ILE A 17 2.97 -2.54 -0.05
CA ILE A 17 3.95 -1.49 0.23
C ILE A 17 3.25 -0.43 1.08
N ALA A 18 3.66 -0.29 2.34
CA ALA A 18 3.07 0.68 3.25
C ALA A 18 4.01 1.86 3.51
N GLY A 19 3.39 3.03 3.59
CA GLY A 19 4.05 4.31 3.85
C GLY A 19 4.40 5.08 2.57
N PRO A 20 5.00 6.27 2.74
CA PRO A 20 5.16 6.99 4.02
C PRO A 20 3.80 7.42 4.60
N ILE A 21 3.74 7.71 5.90
CA ILE A 21 2.48 8.11 6.57
C ILE A 21 1.93 9.42 5.98
N GLU A 22 2.81 10.24 5.40
CA GLU A 22 2.51 11.51 4.74
C GLU A 22 2.24 11.37 3.22
N ALA A 23 1.92 10.17 2.70
CA ALA A 23 1.75 9.93 1.26
C ALA A 23 0.83 10.95 0.56
N THR A 24 -0.28 11.34 1.20
CA THR A 24 -1.21 12.37 0.69
C THR A 24 -0.55 13.74 0.58
N ALA A 25 0.18 14.17 1.61
CA ALA A 25 0.85 15.47 1.61
C ALA A 25 1.97 15.50 0.56
N LEU A 26 2.70 14.41 0.41
CA LEU A 26 3.73 14.25 -0.62
C LEU A 26 3.15 14.30 -2.02
N GLY A 27 2.00 13.67 -2.27
CA GLY A 27 1.29 13.77 -3.54
C GLY A 27 0.96 15.23 -3.91
N ASN A 28 0.46 16.01 -2.95
CA ASN A 28 0.16 17.43 -3.17
C ASN A 28 1.43 18.25 -3.47
N MET A 29 2.49 18.06 -2.70
CA MET A 29 3.76 18.76 -2.92
C MET A 29 4.37 18.40 -4.28
N LEU A 30 4.30 17.12 -4.71
CA LEU A 30 4.79 16.68 -6.02
C LEU A 30 4.02 17.35 -7.16
N MET A 31 2.69 17.43 -7.05
CA MET A 31 1.89 18.11 -8.07
C MET A 31 2.19 19.61 -8.16
N GLN A 32 2.41 20.26 -7.01
CA GLN A 32 2.83 21.67 -6.98
C GLN A 32 4.23 21.86 -7.57
N ALA A 33 5.18 21.00 -7.23
CA ALA A 33 6.53 21.03 -7.78
C ALA A 33 6.55 20.83 -9.30
N LEU A 34 5.67 19.95 -9.82
CA LEU A 34 5.50 19.75 -11.26
C LEU A 34 4.92 21.01 -11.93
N ALA A 35 3.88 21.60 -11.35
CA ALA A 35 3.22 22.80 -11.89
C ALA A 35 4.16 24.02 -11.90
N LEU A 36 5.08 24.12 -10.92
CA LEU A 36 6.08 25.17 -10.82
C LEU A 36 7.36 24.87 -11.64
N GLY A 37 7.44 23.72 -12.31
CA GLY A 37 8.60 23.32 -13.11
C GLY A 37 9.84 22.92 -12.29
N HIS A 38 9.69 22.67 -10.98
CA HIS A 38 10.78 22.18 -10.12
C HIS A 38 11.14 20.72 -10.39
N ILE A 39 10.19 19.93 -10.91
CA ILE A 39 10.42 18.58 -11.44
C ILE A 39 9.85 18.49 -12.85
N GLY A 40 10.54 17.75 -13.73
CA GLY A 40 10.18 17.61 -15.14
C GLY A 40 9.14 16.53 -15.43
N SER A 41 8.84 15.64 -14.46
CA SER A 41 7.80 14.61 -14.64
C SER A 41 7.34 13.99 -13.32
N LEU A 42 6.16 13.34 -13.36
CA LEU A 42 5.70 12.49 -12.26
C LEU A 42 6.63 11.31 -11.97
N SER A 43 7.33 10.80 -13.00
CA SER A 43 8.30 9.72 -12.83
C SER A 43 9.45 10.17 -11.92
N GLN A 44 10.03 11.34 -12.23
CA GLN A 44 11.06 11.97 -11.43
C GLN A 44 10.57 12.26 -10.01
N GLY A 45 9.34 12.79 -9.87
CA GLY A 45 8.73 13.02 -8.56
C GLY A 45 8.61 11.77 -7.70
N ARG A 46 8.14 10.64 -8.28
CA ARG A 46 8.07 9.35 -7.58
C ARG A 46 9.46 8.81 -7.19
N GLU A 47 10.48 9.06 -8.00
CA GLU A 47 11.85 8.66 -7.70
C GLU A 47 12.44 9.46 -6.54
N VAL A 48 12.21 10.77 -6.50
CA VAL A 48 12.56 11.62 -5.35
C VAL A 48 11.92 11.07 -4.07
N VAL A 49 10.62 10.78 -4.09
CA VAL A 49 9.92 10.22 -2.92
C VAL A 49 10.51 8.87 -2.49
N ARG A 50 10.74 7.94 -3.43
CA ARG A 50 11.36 6.63 -3.12
C ARG A 50 12.75 6.76 -2.48
N ASN A 51 13.53 7.76 -2.90
CA ASN A 51 14.87 7.98 -2.37
C ASN A 51 14.87 8.78 -1.06
N SER A 52 13.76 9.43 -0.71
CA SER A 52 13.66 10.33 0.46
C SER A 52 12.96 9.71 1.66
N PHE A 53 12.08 8.72 1.44
CA PHE A 53 11.25 8.14 2.50
C PHE A 53 11.36 6.62 2.50
N GLN A 54 11.47 6.05 3.70
CA GLN A 54 11.40 4.60 3.86
C GLN A 54 9.95 4.14 3.70
N VAL A 55 9.78 3.09 2.92
CA VAL A 55 8.55 2.31 2.83
C VAL A 55 8.83 0.90 3.31
N ARG A 56 7.81 0.23 3.84
CA ARG A 56 7.92 -1.17 4.25
C ARG A 56 7.14 -2.05 3.28
N THR A 57 7.81 -3.04 2.74
CA THR A 57 7.18 -4.09 1.93
C THR A 57 6.84 -5.27 2.84
N TYR A 58 5.60 -5.74 2.75
CA TYR A 58 5.09 -6.95 3.37
C TYR A 58 4.86 -7.94 2.23
N GLU A 59 5.71 -8.95 2.15
CA GLU A 59 5.53 -10.06 1.22
C GLU A 59 4.47 -11.03 1.79
N PRO A 60 3.69 -11.72 0.95
CA PRO A 60 2.81 -12.77 1.41
C PRO A 60 3.61 -13.84 2.15
N ASP A 61 3.24 -14.10 3.39
CA ASP A 61 3.82 -15.12 4.24
C ASP A 61 2.62 -15.76 4.92
N SER A 62 2.18 -16.94 4.46
CA SER A 62 0.83 -17.48 4.76
C SER A 62 0.80 -18.49 5.92
N PRO A 63 0.65 -18.07 7.19
CA PRO A 63 0.34 -18.96 8.31
C PRO A 63 -1.16 -19.10 8.59
N VAL A 64 -2.04 -18.26 8.02
CA VAL A 64 -3.50 -18.27 8.28
C VAL A 64 -4.27 -18.65 7.00
N PRO A 65 -5.23 -19.60 7.05
CA PRO A 65 -6.05 -19.96 5.90
C PRO A 65 -7.13 -18.90 5.64
N TRP A 66 -6.77 -17.87 4.85
CA TRP A 66 -7.67 -16.77 4.49
C TRP A 66 -8.90 -17.22 3.71
N GLU A 67 -8.82 -18.33 2.97
CA GLU A 67 -9.96 -18.95 2.28
C GLU A 67 -11.04 -19.41 3.27
N ASP A 68 -10.65 -20.09 4.35
CA ASP A 68 -11.58 -20.54 5.40
C ASP A 68 -12.23 -19.35 6.12
N ALA A 69 -11.43 -18.32 6.41
CA ALA A 69 -11.93 -17.09 7.03
C ALA A 69 -12.93 -16.37 6.11
N TYR A 70 -12.66 -16.34 4.80
CA TYR A 70 -13.57 -15.76 3.82
C TYR A 70 -14.86 -16.56 3.68
N GLY A 71 -14.80 -17.90 3.67
CA GLY A 71 -15.99 -18.75 3.67
C GLY A 71 -16.88 -18.51 4.89
N ARG A 72 -16.29 -18.37 6.09
CA ARG A 72 -17.04 -17.98 7.30
C ARG A 72 -17.69 -16.60 7.19
N TYR A 73 -17.01 -15.65 6.56
CA TYR A 73 -17.56 -14.32 6.32
C TYR A 73 -18.79 -14.35 5.40
N LEU A 74 -18.71 -15.09 4.28
CA LEU A 74 -19.84 -15.26 3.34
C LEU A 74 -21.07 -15.88 4.01
N ALA A 75 -20.87 -16.87 4.89
CA ALA A 75 -21.94 -17.49 5.66
C ALA A 75 -22.64 -16.49 6.62
N ILE A 76 -21.92 -15.50 7.16
CA ILE A 76 -22.48 -14.47 8.04
C ILE A 76 -23.30 -13.46 7.25
N ILE A 77 -22.83 -13.06 6.07
CA ILE A 77 -23.51 -12.03 5.24
C ILE A 77 -24.63 -12.59 4.35
N GLY A 78 -24.84 -13.91 4.36
CA GLY A 78 -25.91 -14.57 3.59
C GLY A 78 -25.60 -14.74 2.10
N GLU A 79 -24.32 -14.70 1.73
CA GLU A 79 -23.83 -14.91 0.35
C GLU A 79 -23.14 -16.27 0.16
N GLY A 80 -23.30 -17.18 1.13
CA GLY A 80 -22.71 -18.53 1.13
C GLY A 80 -23.70 -19.64 0.78
#